data_AF-G5E042-F1
#
_entry.id   AF-G5E042-F1
#
_cell.length_a   1.000
_cell.length_b   1.000
_cell.length_c   1.000
_cell.angle_alpha   90.00
_cell.angle_beta   90.00
_cell.angle_gamma   90.00
#
_symmetry.space_group_name_H-M   'P 1'
#
loop_
_entity.id
_entity.type
_entity.pdbx_description
1 polymer ?
#
loop_
_entity_poly.entity_id
_entity_poly.type
_entity_poly.pdbx_seq_one_letter_code
_entity_poly.pdbx_strand_id
1 'polypeptide(L)'
;RLYVYDLSRGLARRLSPVMLGKQLEGIWHTSIIILDEEFFYGGGGITSCIPGGTMLGEPDSVVELGSTEVTEEIFLEYLSSLGESGFSGESYHLFDHNCNTFSNEVAQFL
;
A
#
# COMPACT_ATOMS: atom_id res chain seq x y z
N ARG A 1 -10.84 3.46 0.71
CA ARG A 1 -10.24 3.25 2.06
C ARG A 1 -8.76 2.97 1.90
N LEU A 2 -7.94 3.28 2.91
CA LEU A 2 -6.52 2.93 2.99
C LEU A 2 -6.32 1.97 4.16
N TYR A 3 -5.79 0.78 3.89
CA TYR A 3 -5.35 -0.12 4.95
C TYR A 3 -3.89 0.16 5.28
N VAL A 4 -3.57 0.14 6.57
CA VAL A 4 -2.24 0.44 7.10
C VAL A 4 -1.79 -0.71 7.98
N TYR A 5 -0.59 -1.22 7.68
CA TYR A 5 0.04 -2.33 8.37
C TYR A 5 1.40 -1.90 8.92
N ASP A 6 1.69 -2.24 10.17
CA ASP A 6 3.04 -2.21 10.71
C ASP A 6 3.71 -3.57 10.50
N LEU A 7 4.58 -3.65 9.48
CA LEU A 7 5.34 -4.87 9.17
C LEU A 7 6.22 -5.33 10.33
N SER A 8 6.56 -4.43 11.27
CA SER A 8 7.34 -4.77 12.46
C SER A 8 6.49 -5.28 13.62
N ARG A 9 5.16 -5.20 13.54
CA ARG A 9 4.22 -5.56 14.63
C ARG A 9 4.59 -4.94 15.98
N GLY A 10 4.95 -3.67 15.96
CA GLY A 10 5.36 -2.87 17.13
C GLY A 10 6.82 -3.03 17.54
N LEU A 11 7.61 -3.86 16.87
CA LEU A 11 9.05 -4.01 17.16
C LEU A 11 9.84 -2.75 16.78
N ALA A 12 9.51 -2.09 15.67
CA ALA A 12 10.18 -0.85 15.26
C ALA A 12 10.04 0.22 16.34
N ARG A 13 8.84 0.36 16.93
CA ARG A 13 8.59 1.27 18.05
C ARG A 13 9.46 1.01 19.28
N ARG A 14 9.80 -0.25 19.55
CA ARG A 14 10.61 -0.63 20.72
C ARG A 14 12.12 -0.56 20.45
N LEU A 15 12.55 -0.92 19.25
CA LEU A 15 13.96 -1.14 18.93
C LEU A 15 14.62 0.01 18.17
N SER A 16 13.83 0.85 17.49
CA SER A 16 14.37 1.95 16.66
C SER A 16 15.26 2.94 17.42
N PRO A 17 15.01 3.34 18.69
CA PRO A 17 15.90 4.26 19.38
C PRO A 17 17.31 3.68 19.59
N VAL A 18 17.41 2.37 19.82
CA VAL A 18 18.69 1.70 20.06
C VAL A 18 19.40 1.39 18.74
N MET A 19 18.66 0.95 17.72
CA MET A 19 19.25 0.55 16.43
C MET A 19 19.60 1.73 15.52
N LEU A 20 18.79 2.79 15.55
CA LEU A 20 18.86 3.92 14.61
C LEU A 20 19.13 5.25 15.31
N GLY A 21 19.16 5.31 16.65
CA GLY A 21 19.24 6.56 17.40
C GLY A 21 18.01 7.46 17.23
N LYS A 22 16.91 6.93 16.67
CA LYS A 22 15.71 7.68 16.31
C LYS A 22 14.47 6.85 16.59
N GLN A 23 13.44 7.49 17.16
CA GLN A 23 12.13 6.88 17.35
C GLN A 23 11.41 6.75 16.00
N LEU A 24 10.99 5.53 15.67
CA LEU A 24 10.09 5.19 14.57
C LEU A 24 8.86 4.49 15.14
N GLU A 25 7.66 4.87 14.72
CA GLU A 25 6.42 4.27 15.24
C GLU A 25 6.06 2.92 14.59
N GLY A 26 6.59 2.62 13.41
CA GLY A 26 6.30 1.40 12.67
C GLY A 26 7.10 1.33 11.37
N ILE A 27 7.02 0.18 10.70
CA ILE A 27 7.45 0.00 9.31
C ILE A 27 6.18 -0.15 8.48
N TRP A 28 5.77 0.94 7.85
CA TRP A 28 4.45 1.03 7.24
C TRP A 28 4.39 0.38 5.86
N HIS A 29 3.40 -0.47 5.69
CA HIS A 29 2.89 -0.93 4.40
C HIS A 29 1.45 -0.47 4.26
N THR A 30 1.07 0.03 3.09
CA THR A 30 -0.30 0.43 2.80
C THR A 30 -0.84 -0.18 1.52
N SER A 31 -2.17 -0.23 1.46
CA SER A 31 -2.93 -0.72 0.31
C SER A 31 -4.25 0.07 0.16
N ILE A 32 -4.77 0.12 -1.06
CA ILE A 32 -6.03 0.83 -1.38
C ILE A 32 -7.16 -0.17 -1.46
N ILE A 33 -8.25 0.13 -0.74
CA ILE A 33 -9.45 -0.68 -0.73
C ILE A 33 -10.56 0.10 -1.44
N ILE A 34 -11.02 -0.46 -2.54
CA ILE A 34 -12.11 0.06 -3.37
C ILE A 34 -12.88 -1.12 -3.96
N LEU A 35 -14.21 -1.01 -4.08
CA LEU A 35 -15.08 -2.08 -4.57
C LEU A 35 -14.90 -3.43 -3.83
N ASP A 36 -14.65 -3.36 -2.52
CA ASP A 36 -14.37 -4.51 -1.66
C ASP A 36 -13.19 -5.39 -2.10
N GLU A 37 -12.23 -4.80 -2.83
CA GLU A 37 -10.96 -5.40 -3.21
C GLU A 37 -9.80 -4.55 -2.71
N GLU A 38 -8.71 -5.21 -2.30
CA GLU A 38 -7.49 -4.59 -1.79
C GLU A 38 -6.39 -4.64 -2.84
N PHE A 39 -5.89 -3.48 -3.24
CA PHE A 39 -4.84 -3.29 -4.23
C PHE A 39 -3.56 -2.80 -3.57
N PHE A 40 -2.44 -3.42 -3.92
CA PHE A 40 -1.12 -3.07 -3.39
C PHE A 40 -0.02 -3.31 -4.43
N TYR A 41 1.17 -2.79 -4.13
CA TYR A 41 2.32 -2.87 -5.01
C TYR A 41 3.52 -3.48 -4.28
N GLY A 42 4.23 -4.39 -4.96
CA GLY A 42 5.42 -5.06 -4.45
C GLY A 42 6.34 -5.52 -5.57
N GLY A 43 7.32 -6.37 -5.25
CA GLY A 43 8.25 -6.94 -6.25
C GLY A 43 7.59 -7.81 -7.33
N GLY A 44 6.32 -8.18 -7.15
CA GLY A 44 5.51 -8.85 -8.18
C GLY A 44 4.73 -7.90 -9.10
N GLY A 45 4.85 -6.57 -8.90
CA GLY A 45 4.02 -5.58 -9.58
C GLY A 45 2.77 -5.22 -8.76
N ILE A 46 1.81 -4.58 -9.42
CA ILE A 46 0.49 -4.29 -8.86
C ILE A 46 -0.26 -5.62 -8.72
N THR A 47 -0.82 -5.87 -7.54
CA THR A 47 -1.56 -7.10 -7.21
C THR A 47 -2.79 -6.75 -6.39
N SER A 48 -3.81 -7.60 -6.46
CA SER A 48 -5.02 -7.47 -5.65
C SER A 48 -5.35 -8.74 -4.87
N CYS A 49 -6.14 -8.58 -3.82
CA CYS A 49 -6.71 -9.67 -3.05
C CYS A 49 -8.00 -9.24 -2.35
N ILE A 50 -8.69 -10.18 -1.70
CA ILE A 50 -9.74 -9.83 -0.75
C ILE A 50 -9.13 -8.98 0.40
N PRO A 51 -9.84 -7.97 0.95
CA PRO A 51 -9.33 -7.15 2.03
C PRO A 51 -8.85 -7.98 3.23
N GLY A 52 -7.62 -7.77 3.66
CA GLY A 52 -6.95 -8.54 4.73
C GLY A 52 -6.52 -9.96 4.30
N GLY A 53 -6.58 -10.28 3.00
CA GLY A 53 -6.36 -11.61 2.46
C GLY A 53 -4.89 -12.01 2.29
N THR A 54 -3.95 -11.11 2.59
CA THR A 54 -2.51 -11.40 2.53
C THR A 54 -2.03 -12.13 3.79
N MET A 55 -0.76 -12.55 3.79
CA MET A 55 -0.11 -13.12 4.98
C MET A 55 -0.02 -12.13 6.17
N LEU A 56 -0.24 -10.83 5.93
CA LEU A 56 -0.25 -9.82 6.99
C LEU A 56 -1.50 -9.94 7.87
N GLY A 57 -2.62 -10.45 7.32
CA GLY A 57 -3.92 -10.57 7.98
C GLY A 57 -4.67 -9.24 7.99
N GLU A 58 -5.41 -8.98 9.08
CA GLU A 58 -6.14 -7.72 9.27
C GLU A 58 -5.19 -6.51 9.38
N PRO A 59 -5.58 -5.33 8.88
CA PRO A 59 -4.79 -4.12 9.02
C PRO A 59 -4.72 -3.63 10.46
N ASP A 60 -3.61 -3.00 10.83
CA ASP A 60 -3.45 -2.34 12.13
C ASP A 60 -4.29 -1.06 12.22
N SER A 61 -4.57 -0.42 11.08
CA SER A 61 -5.47 0.73 10.99
C SER A 61 -6.15 0.81 9.63
N VAL A 62 -7.41 1.23 9.64
CA VAL A 62 -8.18 1.57 8.44
C VAL A 62 -8.40 3.07 8.42
N VAL A 63 -8.01 3.73 7.33
CA VAL A 63 -8.19 5.18 7.14
C VAL A 63 -9.18 5.42 6.02
N GLU A 64 -10.21 6.23 6.29
CA GLU A 64 -11.14 6.69 5.27
C GLU A 64 -10.49 7.77 4.41
N LEU A 65 -10.41 7.53 3.11
CA LEU A 65 -9.85 8.48 2.15
C LEU A 65 -10.92 9.38 1.51
N GLY A 66 -12.16 8.89 1.42
CA GLY A 66 -13.27 9.56 0.74
C GLY A 66 -14.04 8.64 -0.18
N SER A 67 -14.75 9.24 -1.13
CA SER A 67 -15.52 8.58 -2.19
C SER A 67 -15.03 9.04 -3.55
N THR A 68 -15.15 8.18 -4.56
CA THR A 68 -14.77 8.47 -5.94
C THR A 68 -15.96 8.28 -6.87
N GLU A 69 -15.96 9.00 -8.00
CA GLU A 69 -16.86 8.76 -9.13
C GLU A 69 -16.21 7.88 -10.22
N VAL A 70 -14.93 7.53 -10.05
CA VAL A 70 -14.21 6.64 -10.97
C VAL A 70 -14.86 5.26 -10.96
N THR A 71 -15.21 4.77 -12.14
CA THR A 71 -15.81 3.45 -12.30
C THR A 71 -14.75 2.35 -12.18
N GLU A 72 -15.19 1.14 -11.88
CA GLU A 72 -14.33 -0.05 -11.86
C GLU A 72 -13.51 -0.21 -13.14
N GLU A 73 -14.16 -0.05 -14.29
CA GLU A 73 -13.54 -0.17 -15.61
C GLU A 73 -12.40 0.84 -15.78
N ILE A 74 -12.65 2.12 -15.50
CA ILE A 74 -11.63 3.18 -15.61
C ILE A 74 -10.49 2.92 -14.61
N PHE A 75 -10.82 2.45 -13.41
CA PHE A 75 -9.81 2.15 -12.39
C PHE A 75 -8.89 1.00 -12.81
N LEU A 76 -9.44 -0.10 -13.34
CA LEU A 76 -8.64 -1.23 -13.82
C LEU A 76 -7.78 -0.86 -15.03
N GLU A 77 -8.30 -0.05 -15.96
CA GLU A 77 -7.51 0.51 -17.07
C GLU A 77 -6.36 1.37 -16.55
N TYR A 78 -6.63 2.25 -15.57
CA TYR A 78 -5.61 3.06 -14.92
C TYR A 78 -4.52 2.20 -14.27
N LEU A 79 -4.89 1.18 -13.49
CA LEU A 79 -3.92 0.28 -12.85
C LEU A 79 -3.08 -0.48 -13.89
N SER A 80 -3.68 -0.93 -14.99
CA SER A 80 -2.95 -1.59 -16.08
C SER A 80 -1.89 -0.65 -16.67
N SER A 81 -2.28 0.59 -17.00
CA SER A 81 -1.37 1.61 -17.52
C SER A 81 -0.26 1.95 -16.51
N LEU A 82 -0.60 2.01 -15.23
CA LEU A 82 0.34 2.29 -14.14
C LEU A 82 1.40 1.18 -14.02
N GLY A 83 0.98 -0.08 -14.12
CA GLY A 83 1.86 -1.25 -14.09
C GLY A 83 2.84 -1.31 -15.27
N GLU A 84 2.41 -0.88 -16.46
CA GLU A 84 3.25 -0.83 -17.66
C GLU A 84 4.26 0.32 -17.66
N SER A 85 3.89 1.46 -17.06
CA SER A 85 4.66 2.71 -17.16
C SER A 85 5.65 2.94 -16.03
N GLY A 86 5.37 2.46 -14.81
CA GLY A 86 6.19 2.76 -13.64
C GLY A 86 6.15 1.70 -12.55
N PHE A 87 5.01 1.06 -12.33
CA PHE A 87 4.77 0.15 -11.21
C PHE A 87 4.91 -1.33 -11.61
N SER A 88 5.92 -1.62 -12.44
CA SER A 88 6.35 -2.99 -12.69
C SER A 88 7.01 -3.58 -11.44
N GLY A 89 7.04 -4.91 -11.31
CA GLY A 89 7.74 -5.54 -10.18
C GLY A 89 9.24 -5.23 -10.13
N GLU A 90 9.88 -5.06 -11.29
CA GLU A 90 11.30 -4.71 -11.42
C GLU A 90 11.61 -3.29 -10.97
N SER A 91 10.64 -2.38 -11.10
CA SER A 91 10.74 -0.99 -10.65
C SER A 91 10.66 -0.84 -9.12
N TYR A 92 10.34 -1.91 -8.38
CA TYR A 92 10.09 -1.81 -6.95
C TYR A 92 11.39 -1.47 -6.21
N HIS A 93 11.31 -0.44 -5.37
CA HIS A 93 12.41 -0.05 -4.52
C HIS A 93 11.91 0.41 -3.15
N LEU A 94 12.51 -0.17 -2.09
CA LEU A 94 12.02 -0.04 -0.71
C LEU A 94 11.92 1.41 -0.24
N PHE A 95 12.80 2.30 -0.71
CA PHE A 95 12.91 3.67 -0.17
C PHE A 95 12.13 4.73 -0.94
N ASP A 96 12.05 4.63 -2.27
CA ASP A 96 11.55 5.70 -3.14
C ASP A 96 10.43 5.24 -4.10
N HIS A 97 10.23 3.93 -4.29
CA HIS A 97 9.20 3.40 -5.18
C HIS A 97 8.59 2.11 -4.63
N ASN A 98 7.73 2.25 -3.62
CA ASN A 98 7.18 1.13 -2.85
C ASN A 98 5.64 1.17 -2.78
N CYS A 99 5.07 0.24 -2.00
CA CYS A 99 3.63 0.16 -1.73
C CYS A 99 2.99 1.50 -1.30
N ASN A 100 3.69 2.31 -0.51
CA ASN A 100 3.18 3.60 -0.03
C ASN A 100 3.19 4.64 -1.14
N THR A 101 4.21 4.63 -2.02
CA THR A 101 4.24 5.46 -3.25
C THR A 101 3.02 5.15 -4.12
N PHE A 102 2.77 3.85 -4.34
CA PHE A 102 1.61 3.37 -5.09
C PHE A 102 0.29 3.82 -4.47
N SER A 103 0.07 3.54 -3.19
CA SER A 103 -1.19 3.92 -2.52
C SER A 103 -1.42 5.42 -2.55
N ASN A 104 -0.36 6.23 -2.42
CA ASN A 104 -0.46 7.68 -2.47
C ASN A 104 -0.83 8.20 -3.88
N GLU A 105 -0.32 7.59 -4.94
CA GLU A 105 -0.65 7.97 -6.31
C GLU A 105 -2.08 7.56 -6.68
N VAL A 106 -2.44 6.31 -6.36
CA VAL A 106 -3.80 5.80 -6.56
C VAL A 106 -4.83 6.61 -5.78
N ALA A 107 -4.54 6.97 -4.52
CA ALA A 107 -5.44 7.79 -3.70
C ALA A 107 -5.65 9.22 -4.24
N GLN A 108 -4.73 9.75 -5.04
CA GLN A 108 -4.88 11.06 -5.68
C GLN A 108 -5.67 10.98 -6.99
N PHE A 109 -5.61 9.83 -7.67
CA PHE A 109 -6.37 9.58 -8.89
C PHE A 109 -7.85 9.32 -8.61
N LEU A 110 -8.14 8.57 -7.55
CA LEU A 110 -9.49 8.24 -7.08
C LEU A 110 -10.16 9.46 -6.44
#